data_AF-A0A6G8FVZ4-F1
#
_entry.id   AF-A0A6G8FVZ4-F1
#
_cell.length_a   1.000
_cell.length_b   1.000
_cell.length_c   1.000
_cell.angle_alpha   90.00
_cell.angle_beta   90.00
_cell.angle_gamma   90.00
#
_symmetry.space_group_name_H-M   'P 1'
#
loop_
_entity.id
_entity.type
_entity.pdbx_description
1 polymer ?
#
loop_
_entity_poly.entity_id
_entity_poly.type
_entity_poly.pdbx_seq_one_letter_code
_entity_poly.pdbx_strand_id
1 'polypeptide(L)'
;MTWNGTRWSARGTAPLAVLGDVSMDCTSASFCMVSSNGVTSTWTGAGWRPPVTVQGFIAAVGCQSAIRCFGTTSGGLFVWDGTQWAQTSMAVGDDLTGQSFVRCVGTSRCVVAAGAHIWWTS
;
A
#
# COMPACT_ATOMS: atom_id res chain seq x y z
N MET A 1 9.84 3.88 -11.33
CA MET A 1 10.74 4.94 -11.84
C MET A 1 12.13 4.73 -11.29
N THR A 2 13.19 5.19 -11.96
CA THR A 2 14.57 5.15 -11.45
C THR A 2 15.22 6.52 -11.59
N TRP A 3 15.88 6.99 -10.54
CA TRP A 3 16.70 8.20 -10.57
C TRP A 3 18.16 7.82 -10.78
N ASN A 4 18.85 8.49 -11.71
CA ASN A 4 20.27 8.24 -11.98
C ASN A 4 21.21 9.32 -11.41
N GLY A 5 20.73 10.15 -10.49
CA GLY A 5 21.48 11.31 -9.97
C GLY A 5 21.14 12.63 -10.66
N THR A 6 20.56 12.61 -11.87
CA THR A 6 20.22 13.82 -12.62
C THR A 6 18.88 13.78 -13.34
N ARG A 7 18.34 12.59 -13.64
CA ARG A 7 17.08 12.40 -14.38
C ARG A 7 16.30 11.21 -13.86
N TRP A 8 14.98 11.33 -13.97
CA TRP A 8 14.03 10.24 -13.74
C TRP A 8 13.77 9.48 -15.04
N SER A 9 13.74 8.16 -14.96
CA SER A 9 13.32 7.27 -16.05
C SER A 9 12.15 6.40 -15.64
N ALA A 10 11.14 6.28 -16.50
CA ALA A 10 10.04 5.35 -16.30
C ALA A 10 10.54 3.91 -16.42
N ARG A 11 10.07 3.02 -15.54
CA ARG A 11 10.45 1.59 -15.53
C ARG A 11 9.29 0.68 -15.96
N GLY A 12 8.26 1.26 -16.59
CA GLY A 12 7.00 0.61 -16.93
C GLY A 12 5.80 1.33 -16.33
N THR A 13 4.62 1.05 -16.87
CA THR A 13 3.33 1.57 -16.41
C THR A 13 2.61 0.48 -15.62
N ALA A 14 2.11 0.80 -14.43
CA ALA A 14 1.30 -0.15 -13.66
C ALA A 14 0.02 -0.47 -14.45
N PRO A 15 -0.43 -1.74 -14.47
CA PRO A 15 -1.64 -2.17 -15.19
C PRO A 15 -2.91 -1.79 -14.40
N LEU A 16 -2.92 -0.63 -13.77
CA LEU A 16 -4.05 -0.10 -13.02
C LEU A 16 -4.70 1.00 -13.86
N ALA A 17 -6.02 0.95 -14.01
CA ALA A 17 -6.78 2.10 -14.49
C ALA A 17 -6.66 3.18 -13.41
N VAL A 18 -5.74 4.12 -13.61
CA VAL A 18 -5.50 5.24 -12.69
C VAL A 18 -6.68 6.19 -12.80
N LEU A 19 -7.74 5.89 -12.05
CA LEU A 19 -9.00 6.63 -12.03
C LEU A 19 -9.24 7.20 -10.62
N GLY A 20 -8.21 7.64 -9.90
CA GLY A 20 -8.34 8.13 -8.53
C GLY A 20 -7.01 8.26 -7.80
N ASP A 21 -7.08 8.33 -6.47
CA ASP A 21 -5.91 8.39 -5.59
C ASP A 21 -5.08 7.12 -5.70
N VAL A 22 -3.77 7.30 -5.88
CA VAL A 22 -2.78 6.23 -5.94
C VAL A 22 -1.90 6.29 -4.71
N SER A 23 -1.77 5.16 -4.01
CA SER A 23 -0.76 5.00 -2.96
C SER A 23 0.24 3.93 -3.38
N MET A 24 1.50 4.10 -3.01
CA MET A 24 2.52 3.10 -3.24
C MET A 24 3.53 3.03 -2.11
N ASP A 25 4.12 1.86 -1.92
CA ASP A 25 5.28 1.67 -1.07
C ASP A 25 6.24 0.63 -1.66
N CYS A 26 7.53 0.80 -1.44
CA CYS A 26 8.58 -0.07 -1.95
C CYS A 26 9.53 -0.46 -0.82
N THR A 27 9.65 -1.76 -0.56
CA THR A 27 10.61 -2.29 0.42
C THR A 27 11.94 -2.68 -0.22
N SER A 28 11.99 -2.79 -1.56
CA SER A 28 13.21 -3.08 -2.31
C SER A 28 13.08 -2.67 -3.78
N ALA A 29 14.16 -2.76 -4.55
CA ALA A 29 14.11 -2.57 -6.01
C ALA A 29 13.30 -3.66 -6.75
N SER A 30 13.06 -4.80 -6.09
CA SER A 30 12.32 -5.96 -6.62
C SER A 30 10.94 -6.13 -6.01
N PHE A 31 10.51 -5.22 -5.12
CA PHE A 31 9.18 -5.22 -4.55
C PHE A 31 8.67 -3.80 -4.29
N CYS A 32 7.59 -3.47 -5.00
CA CYS A 32 6.73 -2.35 -4.68
C CYS A 32 5.29 -2.82 -4.70
N MET A 33 4.47 -2.26 -3.82
CA MET A 33 3.02 -2.40 -3.86
C MET A 33 2.42 -1.06 -4.27
N VAL A 34 1.42 -1.11 -5.16
CA VAL A 34 0.62 0.05 -5.54
C VAL A 34 -0.85 -0.28 -5.36
N SER A 35 -1.63 0.68 -4.86
CA SER A 35 -3.09 0.62 -4.78
C SER A 35 -3.72 1.76 -5.57
N SER A 36 -4.85 1.47 -6.19
CA SER A 36 -5.71 2.44 -6.88
C SER A 36 -7.10 1.84 -7.00
N ASN A 37 -8.16 2.57 -6.66
CA ASN A 37 -9.57 2.18 -6.92
C ASN A 37 -9.93 0.71 -6.64
N GLY A 38 -9.58 0.21 -5.45
CA GLY A 38 -9.94 -1.15 -5.02
C GLY A 38 -9.17 -2.27 -5.73
N VAL A 39 -8.15 -1.93 -6.51
CA VAL A 39 -7.19 -2.89 -7.06
C VAL A 39 -5.79 -2.57 -6.55
N THR A 40 -4.98 -3.63 -6.42
CA THR A 40 -3.56 -3.53 -6.05
C THR A 40 -2.71 -4.30 -7.04
N SER A 41 -1.46 -3.89 -7.24
CA SER A 41 -0.49 -4.64 -8.04
C SER A 41 0.87 -4.58 -7.38
N THR A 42 1.69 -5.61 -7.64
CA THR A 42 3.04 -5.72 -7.11
C THR A 42 4.07 -5.69 -8.23
N TRP A 43 5.14 -4.93 -8.02
CA TRP A 43 6.30 -4.86 -8.89
C TRP A 43 7.29 -5.97 -8.51
N THR A 44 7.88 -6.64 -9.51
CA THR A 44 8.83 -7.75 -9.30
C THR A 44 10.29 -7.40 -9.55
N GLY A 45 10.59 -6.15 -9.89
CA GLY A 45 11.92 -5.73 -10.37
C GLY A 45 12.01 -5.64 -11.89
N ALA A 46 11.20 -6.44 -12.59
CA ALA A 46 11.17 -6.52 -14.06
C ALA A 46 9.81 -6.12 -14.66
N GLY A 47 8.71 -6.29 -13.90
CA GLY A 47 7.36 -6.01 -14.37
C GLY A 47 6.36 -5.90 -13.23
N TRP A 48 5.18 -5.37 -13.54
CA TRP A 48 4.03 -5.40 -12.64
C TRP A 48 3.29 -6.72 -12.79
N ARG A 49 2.86 -7.29 -11.67
CA ARG A 49 1.96 -8.45 -11.67
C ARG A 49 0.55 -8.04 -12.09
N PRO A 50 -0.27 -8.99 -12.58
CA PRO A 50 -1.69 -8.76 -12.78
C PRO A 50 -2.33 -8.17 -11.51
N PRO A 51 -3.25 -7.18 -11.63
CA PRO A 51 -3.91 -6.59 -10.49
C PRO A 51 -4.73 -7.62 -9.69
N VAL A 52 -4.76 -7.45 -8.38
CA VAL A 52 -5.63 -8.17 -7.45
C VAL A 52 -6.72 -7.23 -6.96
N THR A 53 -7.97 -7.65 -7.07
CA THR A 53 -9.12 -6.93 -6.54
C THR A 53 -9.19 -7.09 -5.03
N VAL A 54 -9.46 -5.99 -4.34
CA VAL A 54 -9.65 -5.96 -2.90
C VAL A 54 -11.14 -5.76 -2.63
N GLN A 55 -11.68 -6.45 -1.62
CA GLN A 55 -13.02 -6.18 -1.12
C GLN A 55 -13.01 -4.84 -0.36
N GLY A 56 -13.16 -3.73 -1.09
CA GLY A 56 -13.07 -2.36 -0.58
C GLY A 56 -12.10 -1.49 -1.37
N PHE A 57 -11.82 -0.28 -0.86
CA PHE A 57 -10.88 0.67 -1.45
C PHE A 57 -9.68 0.86 -0.53
N ILE A 58 -8.47 0.48 -0.99
CA ILE A 58 -7.21 0.70 -0.27
C ILE A 58 -6.69 2.12 -0.57
N ALA A 59 -6.94 3.04 0.35
CA ALA A 59 -6.62 4.46 0.25
C ALA A 59 -5.13 4.75 0.44
N ALA A 60 -4.50 4.07 1.39
CA ALA A 60 -3.07 4.15 1.61
C ALA A 60 -2.47 2.77 1.83
N VAL A 61 -1.21 2.62 1.41
CA VAL A 61 -0.46 1.38 1.56
C VAL A 61 0.92 1.64 2.14
N GLY A 62 1.35 0.75 3.02
CA GLY A 62 2.71 0.71 3.56
C GLY A 62 3.12 -0.72 3.85
N CYS A 63 4.38 -1.07 3.58
CA CYS A 63 4.88 -2.42 3.57
C CYS A 63 6.08 -2.57 4.50
N GLN A 64 6.09 -3.66 5.27
CA GLN A 64 7.28 -4.11 6.00
C GLN A 64 8.12 -5.06 5.17
N SER A 65 7.48 -5.83 4.29
CA SER A 65 8.12 -6.78 3.38
C SER A 65 7.20 -7.09 2.20
N ALA A 66 7.70 -7.91 1.27
CA ALA A 66 6.93 -8.39 0.13
C ALA A 66 5.66 -9.20 0.50
N ILE A 67 5.64 -9.74 1.71
CA ILE A 67 4.58 -10.62 2.23
C ILE A 67 3.85 -10.01 3.43
N ARG A 68 4.12 -8.75 3.74
CA ARG A 68 3.49 -8.04 4.86
C ARG A 68 3.35 -6.57 4.53
N CYS A 69 2.22 -6.25 3.90
CA CYS A 69 1.78 -4.88 3.70
C CYS A 69 0.50 -4.59 4.48
N PHE A 70 0.28 -3.32 4.73
CA PHE A 70 -0.86 -2.78 5.45
C PHE A 70 -1.55 -1.79 4.53
N GLY A 71 -2.87 -1.91 4.45
CA GLY A 71 -3.71 -1.06 3.63
C GLY A 71 -4.84 -0.48 4.47
N THR A 72 -5.09 0.81 4.36
CA THR A 72 -6.23 1.44 5.02
C THR A 72 -7.40 1.53 4.06
N THR A 73 -8.60 1.29 4.58
CA THR A 73 -9.88 1.49 3.90
C THR A 73 -10.79 2.33 4.79
N SER A 74 -11.94 2.79 4.28
CA SER A 74 -12.96 3.42 5.12
C SER A 74 -13.50 2.51 6.23
N GLY A 75 -13.42 1.18 6.06
CA GLY A 75 -13.91 0.19 7.01
C GLY A 75 -12.85 -0.41 7.95
N GLY A 76 -11.62 0.12 7.94
CA GLY A 76 -10.54 -0.35 8.81
C GLY A 76 -9.27 -0.74 8.06
N LEU A 77 -8.42 -1.51 8.75
CA LEU A 77 -7.10 -1.93 8.27
C LEU A 77 -7.13 -3.33 7.66
N PHE A 78 -6.42 -3.48 6.54
CA PHE A 78 -6.20 -4.73 5.83
C PHE A 78 -4.71 -5.09 5.85
N VAL A 79 -4.42 -6.37 5.85
CA VAL A 79 -3.07 -6.93 5.78
C VAL A 79 -2.95 -7.78 4.54
N TRP A 80 -1.85 -7.57 3.81
CA TRP A 80 -1.42 -8.40 2.69
C TRP A 80 -0.49 -9.50 3.18
N ASP A 81 -0.76 -10.75 2.78
CA ASP A 81 0.04 -11.93 3.16
C ASP A 81 1.07 -12.37 2.11
N GLY A 82 1.19 -11.63 1.00
CA GLY A 82 1.98 -12.04 -0.17
C GLY A 82 1.12 -12.45 -1.38
N THR A 83 -0.16 -12.75 -1.14
CA THR A 83 -1.06 -13.29 -2.16
C THR A 83 -2.46 -12.66 -2.15
N GLN A 84 -2.97 -12.30 -0.98
CA GLN A 84 -4.31 -11.75 -0.81
C GLN A 84 -4.35 -10.75 0.36
N TRP A 85 -5.41 -9.95 0.36
CA TRP A 85 -5.72 -9.02 1.43
C TRP A 85 -6.72 -9.66 2.39
N ALA A 86 -6.45 -9.54 3.69
CA ALA A 86 -7.36 -9.94 4.75
C ALA A 86 -7.65 -8.73 5.65
N GLN A 87 -8.92 -8.53 6.00
CA GLN A 87 -9.29 -7.51 6.97
C GLN A 87 -8.77 -7.92 8.36
N THR A 88 -8.19 -6.96 9.08
CA THR A 88 -7.73 -7.20 10.45
C THR A 88 -8.88 -7.02 11.43
N SER A 89 -8.78 -7.65 12.60
CA SER A 89 -9.66 -7.38 13.73
C SER A 89 -9.35 -6.04 14.44
N MET A 90 -8.30 -5.33 14.02
CA MET A 90 -8.00 -4.01 14.56
C MET A 90 -9.05 -3.03 14.03
N ALA A 91 -10.06 -2.77 14.85
CA ALA A 91 -10.94 -1.63 14.69
C ALA A 91 -10.10 -0.37 14.95
N VAL A 92 -9.49 0.15 13.90
CA VAL A 92 -8.96 1.51 13.87
C VAL A 92 -10.19 2.39 14.01
N GLY A 93 -10.50 2.83 15.24
CA GLY A 93 -11.80 3.40 15.61
C GLY A 93 -12.37 4.32 14.54
N ASP A 94 -13.45 3.84 13.91
CA ASP A 94 -14.44 4.37 12.97
C ASP A 94 -14.16 5.57 12.05
N ASP A 95 -12.96 6.14 12.00
CA ASP A 95 -12.70 7.32 11.17
C ASP A 95 -11.35 7.26 10.44
N LEU A 96 -11.18 6.19 9.66
CA LEU A 96 -10.31 6.22 8.47
C LEU A 96 -11.00 6.92 7.29
N THR A 97 -12.09 7.65 7.52
CA THR A 97 -12.77 8.40 6.46
C THR A 97 -11.91 9.62 6.10
N GLY A 98 -11.37 9.62 4.88
CA GLY A 98 -10.50 10.69 4.38
C GLY A 98 -9.08 10.26 4.04
N GLN A 99 -8.17 11.24 3.89
CA GLN A 99 -6.76 10.96 3.62
C GLN A 99 -6.15 10.24 4.81
N SER A 100 -5.67 9.03 4.57
CA SER A 100 -4.89 8.25 5.51
C SER A 100 -3.49 8.03 4.95
N PHE A 101 -2.55 7.72 5.84
CA PHE A 101 -1.21 7.33 5.46
C PHE A 101 -0.72 6.18 6.32
N VAL A 102 0.01 5.28 5.68
CA VAL A 102 0.67 4.15 6.34
C VAL A 102 2.16 4.25 6.04
N ARG A 103 2.98 4.18 7.08
CA ARG A 103 4.44 4.15 6.95
C ARG A 103 5.00 3.07 7.84
N CYS A 104 5.88 2.25 7.29
CA CYS A 104 6.55 1.20 8.01
C CYS A 104 8.06 1.50 8.07
N VAL A 105 8.66 1.29 9.23
CA VAL A 105 10.09 1.44 9.46
C VAL A 105 10.63 0.11 9.97
N GLY A 106 11.51 -0.51 9.18
CA GLY A 106 12.00 -1.85 9.45
C GLY A 106 10.90 -2.92 9.30
N THR A 107 11.05 -4.02 10.00
CA THR A 107 10.18 -5.22 9.85
C THR A 107 9.05 -5.31 10.87
N SER A 108 9.02 -4.43 11.88
CA SER A 108 8.11 -4.57 13.03
C SER A 108 7.25 -3.34 13.33
N ARG A 109 7.65 -2.13 12.92
CA ARG A 109 6.95 -0.90 13.30
C ARG A 109 6.28 -0.25 12.11
N CYS A 110 4.95 -0.16 12.14
CA CYS A 110 4.19 0.68 11.23
C CYS A 110 3.38 1.69 12.01
N VAL A 111 3.27 2.89 11.44
CA VAL A 111 2.39 3.95 11.90
C VAL A 111 1.31 4.14 10.85
N VAL A 112 0.08 4.17 11.32
CA VAL A 112 -1.10 4.52 10.54
C VAL A 112 -1.62 5.83 11.11
N ALA A 113 -1.99 6.76 10.25
CA ALA A 113 -2.66 7.98 10.67
C ALA A 113 -3.77 8.34 9.70
N ALA A 114 -4.84 8.89 10.26
CA ALA A 114 -6.01 9.38 9.55
C ALA A 114 -6.66 10.47 10.38
N GLY A 115 -6.99 11.61 9.75
CA GLY A 115 -7.51 12.76 10.46
C GLY A 115 -6.59 13.18 11.62
N ALA A 116 -7.14 13.22 12.84
CA ALA A 116 -6.42 13.55 14.08
C ALA A 116 -5.85 12.34 14.83
N HIS A 117 -6.01 11.13 14.29
CA HIS A 117 -5.68 9.89 14.99
C HIS A 117 -4.42 9.25 14.43
N ILE A 118 -3.62 8.67 15.33
CA ILE A 118 -2.36 7.99 15.02
C ILE A 118 -2.32 6.67 15.80
N TRP A 119 -2.04 5.59 15.11
CA TRP A 119 -1.90 4.25 15.66
C TRP A 119 -0.55 3.66 15.27
N TRP A 120 0.03 2.83 16.12
CA TRP A 120 1.28 2.14 15.82
C TRP A 120 1.23 0.68 16.27
N THR A 121 1.98 -0.17 15.57
CA THR A 121 2.27 -1.53 16.03
C THR A 121 3.40 -1.50 17.05
N SER A 122 3.30 -2.29 18.13
CA SER A 122 4.33 -2.42 19.18
C SER A 122 5.60 -3.09 18.66
#